data_AF-A0A846E2Y5-F1
#
_entry.id   AF-A0A846E2Y5-F1
#
_cell.length_a   1.000
_cell.length_b   1.000
_cell.length_c   1.000
_cell.angle_alpha   90.00
_cell.angle_beta   90.00
_cell.angle_gamma   90.00
#
_symmetry.space_group_name_H-M   'P 1'
#
loop_
_entity.id
_entity.type
_entity.pdbx_description
1 polymer ?
#
loop_
_entity_poly.entity_id
_entity_poly.type
_entity_poly.pdbx_seq_one_letter_code
_entity_poly.pdbx_strand_id
1 'polypeptide(L)'
;MSIYVPRDSAARSVGADEVAARIEQLTGEPVVRTGSRGMLWLEPLVEVDTPAGRVGYGPVTVDQVDALVAAGLTTGAPAGLGPVEELPWMRAQQRLTFARVGIVDPLSADDHLVHGGNAGLQRALAASPADVVEQVVTSGLRGRGGAGFPTGIKWRTVAAIDDPLKFVCCNADEGDSGTFADRMLMEGDPFTLIEGMTIAAHAVG
;
A
#
# COMPACT_ATOMS: atom_id res chain seq x y z
N MET A 1 -16.49 13.23 -8.20
CA MET A 1 -15.25 13.34 -7.39
C MET A 1 -15.18 12.05 -6.61
N SER A 2 -14.02 11.39 -6.56
CA SER A 2 -13.94 10.09 -5.87
C SER A 2 -13.90 10.30 -4.36
N ILE A 3 -14.58 9.40 -3.65
CA ILE A 3 -14.50 9.27 -2.19
C ILE A 3 -13.76 7.97 -1.89
N TYR A 4 -12.84 8.01 -0.94
CA TYR A 4 -11.99 6.89 -0.57
C TYR A 4 -12.28 6.49 0.87
N VAL A 5 -12.48 5.20 1.11
CA VAL A 5 -12.70 4.65 2.46
C VAL A 5 -11.83 3.40 2.62
N PRO A 6 -10.89 3.38 3.57
CA PRO A 6 -9.98 2.25 3.73
C PRO A 6 -10.70 0.90 3.95
N ARG A 7 -10.08 -0.18 3.44
CA ARG A 7 -10.48 -1.59 3.64
C ARG A 7 -9.42 -2.43 4.35
N ASP A 8 -8.34 -1.79 4.81
CA ASP A 8 -7.36 -2.41 5.70
C ASP A 8 -8.06 -2.94 6.95
N SER A 9 -7.62 -4.09 7.45
CA SER A 9 -8.23 -4.76 8.59
C SER A 9 -8.26 -3.90 9.85
N ALA A 10 -7.29 -2.99 10.05
CA ALA A 10 -7.35 -2.02 11.15
C ALA A 10 -8.52 -1.05 10.97
N ALA A 11 -8.73 -0.51 9.77
CA ALA A 11 -9.84 0.39 9.48
C ALA A 11 -11.20 -0.33 9.58
N ARG A 12 -11.28 -1.56 9.06
CA ARG A 12 -12.49 -2.40 9.17
C ARG A 12 -12.83 -2.70 10.63
N SER A 13 -11.82 -2.92 11.48
CA SER A 13 -12.04 -3.19 12.91
C SER A 13 -12.70 -2.03 13.67
N VAL A 14 -12.65 -0.81 13.12
CA VAL A 14 -13.24 0.41 13.70
C VAL A 14 -14.41 0.97 12.86
N GLY A 15 -15.00 0.16 11.98
CA GLY A 15 -16.28 0.48 11.31
C GLY A 15 -16.18 1.05 9.90
N ALA A 16 -15.05 0.87 9.19
CA ALA A 16 -14.88 1.43 7.85
C ALA A 16 -15.83 0.83 6.79
N ASP A 17 -16.27 -0.43 6.96
CA ASP A 17 -17.23 -1.05 6.03
C ASP A 17 -18.62 -0.40 6.15
N GLU A 18 -19.06 -0.10 7.38
CA GLU A 18 -20.31 0.59 7.66
C GLU A 18 -20.28 2.04 7.16
N VAL A 19 -19.16 2.74 7.34
CA VAL A 19 -18.95 4.08 6.80
C VAL A 19 -19.04 4.08 5.27
N ALA A 20 -18.32 3.16 4.60
CA ALA A 20 -18.37 3.03 3.14
C ALA A 20 -19.80 2.77 2.64
N ALA A 21 -20.48 1.76 3.20
CA ALA A 21 -21.83 1.41 2.81
C ALA A 21 -22.83 2.56 3.02
N ARG A 22 -22.68 3.32 4.10
CA ARG A 22 -23.56 4.46 4.37
C ARG A 22 -23.33 5.62 3.40
N ILE A 23 -22.07 5.90 3.03
CA ILE A 23 -21.75 6.90 2.01
C ILE A 23 -22.37 6.50 0.67
N GLU A 24 -22.14 5.28 0.21
CA GLU A 24 -22.68 4.78 -1.07
C GLU A 24 -24.21 4.83 -1.11
N GLN A 25 -24.87 4.52 0.00
CA GLN A 25 -26.33 4.61 0.11
C GLN A 25 -26.85 6.05 -0.05
N LEU A 26 -26.12 7.04 0.48
CA LEU A 26 -26.52 8.44 0.44
C LEU A 26 -26.17 9.12 -0.89
N THR A 27 -25.06 8.75 -1.52
CA THR A 27 -24.56 9.40 -2.75
C THR A 27 -25.04 8.69 -4.02
N GLY A 28 -25.32 7.39 -3.94
CA GLY A 28 -25.58 6.55 -5.12
C GLY A 28 -24.33 6.26 -5.96
N GLU A 29 -23.15 6.65 -5.48
CA GLU A 29 -21.86 6.42 -6.15
C GLU A 29 -20.98 5.49 -5.31
N PRO A 30 -20.26 4.54 -5.94
CA PRO A 30 -19.35 3.66 -5.21
C PRO A 30 -18.17 4.44 -4.64
N VAL A 31 -17.70 4.02 -3.46
CA VAL A 31 -16.45 4.55 -2.90
C VAL A 31 -15.26 3.70 -3.34
N VAL A 32 -14.09 4.32 -3.50
CA VAL A 32 -12.85 3.60 -3.74
C VAL A 32 -12.36 3.01 -2.42
N ARG A 33 -12.18 1.69 -2.37
CA ARG A 33 -11.79 0.99 -1.13
C ARG A 33 -10.27 0.80 -1.06
N THR A 34 -9.56 1.81 -0.56
CA THR A 34 -8.08 1.84 -0.50
C THR A 34 -7.48 1.05 0.67
N GLY A 35 -6.16 0.86 0.68
CA GLY A 35 -5.46 0.51 1.93
C GLY A 35 -5.54 1.63 3.00
N SER A 36 -4.97 1.40 4.18
CA SER A 36 -4.79 2.47 5.18
C SER A 36 -3.58 3.35 4.85
N ARG A 37 -3.67 4.65 5.15
CA ARG A 37 -2.50 5.55 5.13
C ARG A 37 -1.47 5.23 6.23
N GLY A 38 -1.86 4.47 7.25
CA GLY A 38 -1.04 4.11 8.41
C GLY A 38 -1.21 5.02 9.61
N MET A 39 -2.03 6.07 9.51
CA MET A 39 -2.42 6.92 10.64
C MET A 39 -3.58 6.28 11.40
N LEU A 40 -3.33 5.15 12.07
CA LEU A 40 -4.38 4.30 12.63
C LEU A 40 -5.29 5.01 13.65
N TRP A 41 -4.83 6.10 14.28
CA TRP A 41 -5.65 6.91 15.19
C TRP A 41 -6.71 7.79 14.48
N LEU A 42 -6.63 7.90 13.15
CA LEU A 42 -7.60 8.59 12.31
C LEU A 42 -8.51 7.63 11.55
N GLU A 43 -8.34 6.32 11.70
CA GLU A 43 -9.20 5.35 11.02
C GLU A 43 -10.59 5.28 11.67
N PRO A 44 -11.69 5.20 10.91
CA PRO A 44 -11.77 5.29 9.44
C PRO A 44 -11.43 6.68 8.90
N LEU A 45 -10.38 6.75 8.06
CA LEU A 45 -9.95 8.00 7.40
C LEU A 45 -10.61 8.08 6.02
N VAL A 46 -11.70 8.84 5.92
CA VAL A 46 -12.36 9.11 4.63
C VAL A 46 -11.56 10.18 3.89
N GLU A 47 -11.26 9.97 2.61
CA GLU A 47 -10.65 10.99 1.76
C GLU A 47 -11.59 11.37 0.60
N VAL A 48 -11.51 12.61 0.14
CA VAL A 48 -12.27 13.09 -1.03
C VAL A 48 -11.34 13.83 -1.97
N ASP A 49 -11.43 13.52 -3.27
CA ASP A 49 -10.69 14.26 -4.29
C ASP A 49 -11.21 15.70 -4.42
N THR A 50 -10.29 16.65 -4.31
CA THR A 50 -10.55 18.07 -4.53
C THR A 50 -9.49 18.64 -5.50
N PRO A 51 -9.69 19.87 -6.02
CA PRO A 51 -8.65 20.55 -6.80
C PRO A 51 -7.32 20.77 -6.04
N ALA A 52 -7.33 20.69 -4.71
CA ALA A 52 -6.15 20.81 -3.86
C ALA A 52 -5.51 19.44 -3.51
N GLY A 53 -6.00 18.34 -4.11
CA GLY A 53 -5.64 16.97 -3.76
C GLY A 53 -6.67 16.30 -2.85
N ARG A 54 -6.31 15.12 -2.31
CA ARG A 54 -7.19 14.36 -1.41
C ARG A 54 -7.24 15.00 -0.03
N VAL A 55 -8.43 15.45 0.38
CA VAL A 55 -8.70 16.02 1.70
C VAL A 55 -9.22 14.92 2.62
N GLY A 56 -8.67 14.83 3.83
CA GLY A 56 -9.01 13.79 4.81
C GLY A 56 -10.07 14.22 5.83
N TYR A 57 -10.85 13.25 6.29
CA TYR A 57 -11.84 13.33 7.37
C TYR A 57 -11.64 12.12 8.25
N GLY A 58 -11.34 12.30 9.53
CA GLY A 58 -11.09 11.17 10.40
C GLY A 58 -10.87 11.55 11.87
N PRO A 59 -11.14 10.61 12.80
CA PRO A 59 -11.83 9.34 12.57
C PRO A 59 -13.33 9.56 12.31
N VAL A 60 -13.86 8.98 11.22
CA VAL A 60 -15.29 9.08 10.88
C VAL A 60 -16.03 7.87 11.41
N THR A 61 -17.08 8.10 12.19
CA THR A 61 -18.01 7.05 12.62
C THR A 61 -19.25 7.03 11.72
N VAL A 62 -19.93 5.88 11.63
CA VAL A 62 -21.11 5.70 10.76
C VAL A 62 -22.23 6.70 11.06
N ASP A 63 -22.43 7.08 12.32
CA ASP A 63 -23.43 8.06 12.76
C ASP A 63 -23.10 9.51 12.35
N GLN A 64 -21.85 9.80 11.97
CA GLN A 64 -21.44 11.11 11.46
C GLN A 64 -21.63 11.25 9.95
N VAL A 65 -21.78 10.13 9.21
CA VAL A 65 -21.79 10.12 7.75
C VAL A 65 -22.90 10.99 7.17
N ASP A 66 -24.12 10.85 7.67
CA ASP A 66 -25.28 11.64 7.21
C ASP A 66 -25.02 13.14 7.29
N ALA A 67 -24.50 13.60 8.44
CA ALA A 67 -24.21 15.00 8.69
C ALA A 67 -23.07 15.52 7.81
N LEU A 68 -22.02 14.72 7.61
CA LEU A 68 -20.90 15.08 6.73
C LEU A 68 -21.35 15.18 5.26
N VAL A 69 -22.10 14.20 4.77
CA VAL A 69 -22.63 14.21 3.40
C VAL A 69 -23.56 15.40 3.19
N ALA A 70 -24.48 15.67 4.13
CA ALA A 70 -25.37 16.83 4.08
C ALA A 70 -24.59 18.16 4.12
N ALA A 71 -23.43 18.21 4.77
CA ALA A 71 -22.55 19.37 4.83
C ALA A 71 -21.58 19.48 3.62
N GLY A 72 -21.69 18.59 2.64
CA GLY A 72 -20.95 18.68 1.37
C GLY A 72 -19.68 17.84 1.30
N LEU A 73 -19.61 16.71 2.00
CA LEU A 73 -18.43 15.82 2.04
C LEU A 73 -17.93 15.51 0.62
N THR A 74 -18.86 15.20 -0.28
CA THR A 74 -18.60 14.84 -1.69
C THR A 74 -17.86 15.91 -2.50
N THR A 75 -17.79 17.14 -1.98
CA THR A 75 -17.08 18.27 -2.61
C THR A 75 -15.94 18.82 -1.75
N GLY A 76 -15.59 18.15 -0.65
CA GLY A 76 -14.55 18.61 0.28
C GLY A 76 -15.03 19.63 1.32
N ALA A 77 -16.33 19.69 1.61
CA ALA A 77 -16.90 20.43 2.74
C ALA A 77 -17.49 19.47 3.78
N PRO A 78 -17.60 19.78 5.07
CA PRO A 78 -17.02 20.92 5.74
C PRO A 78 -15.49 20.83 5.72
N ALA A 79 -14.80 21.80 6.33
CA ALA A 79 -13.35 21.71 6.51
C ALA A 79 -12.98 20.43 7.28
N GLY A 80 -12.23 19.54 6.63
CA GLY A 80 -11.67 18.35 7.24
C GLY A 80 -10.27 18.60 7.83
N LEU A 81 -9.44 17.57 7.81
CA LEU A 81 -8.03 17.59 8.23
C LEU A 81 -7.12 18.36 7.26
N GLY A 82 -7.64 18.71 6.07
CA GLY A 82 -6.88 19.28 4.96
C GLY A 82 -6.28 18.21 4.05
N PRO A 83 -5.39 18.59 3.11
CA PRO A 83 -4.73 17.64 2.21
C PRO A 83 -3.93 16.59 3.00
N VAL A 84 -4.23 15.31 2.80
CA VAL A 84 -3.66 14.22 3.61
C VAL A 84 -2.13 14.16 3.51
N GLU A 85 -1.57 14.43 2.34
CA GLU A 85 -0.12 14.44 2.11
C GLU A 85 0.60 15.58 2.87
N GLU A 86 -0.11 16.66 3.21
CA GLU A 86 0.45 17.80 3.95
C GLU A 86 0.33 17.65 5.48
N LEU A 87 -0.35 16.60 5.95
CA LEU A 87 -0.38 16.30 7.38
C LEU A 87 1.05 16.09 7.89
N PRO A 88 1.46 16.69 9.02
CA PRO A 88 2.85 16.65 9.48
C PRO A 88 3.43 15.24 9.58
N TRP A 89 2.61 14.26 9.99
CA TRP A 89 3.03 12.87 10.09
C TRP A 89 3.30 12.21 8.73
N MET A 90 2.49 12.53 7.70
CA MET A 90 2.70 12.02 6.34
C MET A 90 3.92 12.68 5.70
N ARG A 91 4.00 14.01 5.76
CA ARG A 91 5.08 14.80 5.16
C ARG A 91 6.47 14.48 5.72
N ALA A 92 6.55 14.04 6.98
CA ALA A 92 7.82 13.70 7.63
C ALA A 92 8.40 12.34 7.19
N GLN A 93 7.74 11.59 6.30
CA GLN A 93 8.15 10.23 5.92
C GLN A 93 8.95 10.17 4.61
N GLN A 94 9.70 9.08 4.47
CA GLN A 94 10.30 8.64 3.21
C GLN A 94 9.64 7.32 2.79
N ARG A 95 8.47 7.40 2.16
CA ARG A 95 7.67 6.22 1.78
C ARG A 95 8.19 5.59 0.49
N LEU A 96 9.34 4.92 0.53
CA LEU A 96 9.88 4.21 -0.62
C LEU A 96 9.09 2.92 -0.93
N THR A 97 8.97 2.03 0.04
CA THR A 97 8.20 0.77 -0.10
C THR A 97 6.69 1.00 0.01
N PHE A 98 6.28 1.93 0.88
CA PHE A 98 4.88 2.24 1.17
C PHE A 98 4.32 3.36 0.27
N ALA A 99 4.94 3.61 -0.88
CA ALA A 99 4.63 4.74 -1.77
C ALA A 99 3.16 4.76 -2.20
N ARG A 100 2.56 3.59 -2.44
CA ARG A 100 1.15 3.43 -2.87
C ARG A 100 0.19 3.02 -1.77
N VAL A 101 0.69 2.54 -0.64
CA VAL A 101 -0.15 2.03 0.46
C VAL A 101 -1.06 3.16 0.97
N GLY A 102 -2.37 2.96 0.84
CA GLY A 102 -3.41 3.95 1.17
C GLY A 102 -3.76 4.95 0.07
N ILE A 103 -3.10 4.88 -1.09
CA ILE A 103 -3.40 5.70 -2.27
C ILE A 103 -4.26 4.92 -3.26
N VAL A 104 -3.88 3.68 -3.54
CA VAL A 104 -4.50 2.85 -4.57
C VAL A 104 -5.63 1.98 -4.03
N ASP A 105 -6.54 1.56 -4.90
CA ASP A 105 -7.35 0.35 -4.67
C ASP A 105 -6.42 -0.87 -4.75
N PRO A 106 -6.20 -1.59 -3.63
CA PRO A 106 -5.24 -2.69 -3.56
C PRO A 106 -5.59 -3.88 -4.47
N LEU A 107 -6.84 -3.97 -4.97
CA LEU A 107 -7.26 -5.05 -5.88
C LEU A 107 -7.31 -4.60 -7.35
N SER A 108 -7.01 -3.33 -7.64
CA SER A 108 -7.00 -2.80 -9.00
C SER A 108 -5.60 -2.90 -9.63
N ALA A 109 -5.45 -3.81 -10.59
CA ALA A 109 -4.22 -3.90 -11.38
C ALA A 109 -3.96 -2.61 -12.16
N ASP A 110 -5.01 -1.98 -12.69
CA ASP A 110 -4.90 -0.72 -13.42
C ASP A 110 -4.38 0.41 -12.52
N ASP A 111 -4.89 0.50 -11.29
CA ASP A 111 -4.48 1.54 -10.34
C ASP A 111 -3.01 1.34 -9.90
N HIS A 112 -2.60 0.09 -9.69
CA HIS A 112 -1.20 -0.26 -9.46
C HIS A 112 -0.31 0.19 -10.63
N LEU A 113 -0.69 -0.10 -11.88
CA LEU A 113 0.07 0.28 -13.07
C LEU A 113 0.15 1.79 -13.28
N VAL A 114 -0.96 2.51 -13.13
CA VAL A 114 -1.01 3.99 -13.23
C VAL A 114 -0.10 4.64 -12.20
N HIS A 115 0.05 4.03 -11.01
CA HIS A 115 0.95 4.49 -9.96
C HIS A 115 2.37 3.87 -10.05
N GLY A 116 2.81 3.54 -11.26
CA GLY A 116 4.19 3.12 -11.56
C GLY A 116 4.51 1.67 -11.18
N GLY A 117 3.50 0.86 -10.91
CA GLY A 117 3.64 -0.58 -10.70
C GLY A 117 4.23 -1.30 -11.92
N ASN A 118 4.92 -2.40 -11.69
CA ASN A 118 5.64 -3.21 -12.70
C ASN A 118 6.79 -2.50 -13.44
N ALA A 119 7.09 -1.23 -13.16
CA ALA A 119 8.25 -0.56 -13.75
C ALA A 119 9.58 -1.23 -13.32
N GLY A 120 9.64 -1.79 -12.11
CA GLY A 120 10.78 -2.60 -11.66
C GLY A 120 10.86 -3.91 -12.43
N LEU A 121 9.74 -4.62 -12.53
CA LEU A 121 9.64 -5.90 -13.22
C LEU A 121 9.99 -5.80 -14.71
N GLN A 122 9.46 -4.80 -15.42
CA GLN A 122 9.77 -4.59 -16.85
C GLN A 122 11.27 -4.40 -17.08
N ARG A 123 11.94 -3.64 -16.20
CA ARG A 123 13.40 -3.46 -16.26
C ARG A 123 14.15 -4.74 -15.93
N ALA A 124 13.69 -5.51 -14.94
CA ALA A 124 14.31 -6.78 -14.58
C ALA A 124 14.23 -7.79 -15.73
N LEU A 125 13.07 -7.92 -16.39
CA LEU A 125 12.87 -8.82 -17.53
C LEU A 125 13.69 -8.43 -18.77
N ALA A 126 14.03 -7.14 -18.91
CA ALA A 126 14.91 -6.64 -19.97
C ALA A 126 16.41 -6.80 -19.66
N ALA A 127 16.77 -7.17 -18.43
CA ALA A 127 18.14 -7.37 -17.97
C ALA A 127 18.45 -8.87 -17.79
N SER A 128 19.74 -9.22 -17.77
CA SER A 128 20.13 -10.59 -17.42
C SER A 128 19.85 -10.86 -15.93
N PRO A 129 19.53 -12.11 -15.52
CA PRO A 129 19.35 -12.47 -14.12
C PRO A 129 20.53 -12.05 -13.23
N ALA A 130 21.77 -12.20 -13.73
CA ALA A 130 22.98 -11.81 -13.02
C ALA A 130 23.04 -10.29 -12.77
N ASP A 131 22.66 -9.46 -13.76
CA ASP A 131 22.62 -8.00 -13.59
C ASP A 131 21.58 -7.58 -12.55
N VAL A 132 20.44 -8.26 -12.49
CA VAL A 132 19.41 -8.00 -11.48
C VAL A 132 19.94 -8.32 -10.08
N VAL A 133 20.63 -9.45 -9.89
CA VAL A 133 21.30 -9.78 -8.63
C VAL A 133 22.29 -8.69 -8.22
N GLU A 134 23.14 -8.24 -9.16
CA GLU A 134 24.13 -7.20 -8.85
C GLU A 134 23.49 -5.85 -8.52
N GLN A 135 22.39 -5.45 -9.17
CA GLN A 135 21.64 -4.25 -8.79
C GLN A 135 21.14 -4.32 -7.33
N VAL A 136 20.65 -5.49 -6.89
CA VAL A 136 20.23 -5.68 -5.50
C VAL A 136 21.42 -5.65 -4.55
N VAL A 137 22.58 -6.20 -4.93
CA VAL A 137 23.82 -6.09 -4.14
C VAL A 137 24.24 -4.63 -4.00
N THR A 138 24.29 -3.88 -5.11
CA THR A 138 24.66 -2.46 -5.12
C THR A 138 23.70 -1.59 -4.33
N SER A 139 22.41 -1.94 -4.28
CA SER A 139 21.41 -1.22 -3.47
C SER A 139 21.71 -1.24 -1.96
N GLY A 140 22.50 -2.22 -1.50
CA GLY A 140 22.77 -2.42 -0.08
C GLY A 140 21.57 -2.95 0.72
N LEU A 141 20.55 -3.49 0.05
CA LEU A 141 19.37 -4.04 0.72
C LEU A 141 19.75 -5.17 1.69
N ARG A 142 19.20 -5.09 2.90
CA ARG A 142 19.35 -6.09 3.96
C ARG A 142 17.99 -6.69 4.29
N GLY A 143 18.00 -7.93 4.79
CA GLY A 143 16.80 -8.63 5.25
C GLY A 143 16.06 -7.83 6.32
N ARG A 144 14.77 -7.60 6.11
CA ARG A 144 13.92 -6.75 6.98
C ARG A 144 13.24 -7.50 8.12
N GLY A 145 13.23 -8.84 8.11
CA GLY A 145 12.75 -9.68 9.22
C GLY A 145 13.73 -9.79 10.40
N GLY A 146 14.49 -8.74 10.72
CA GLY A 146 15.36 -8.68 11.91
C GLY A 146 16.84 -9.06 11.68
N ALA A 147 17.13 -10.22 11.09
CA ALA A 147 18.52 -10.74 10.99
C ALA A 147 19.48 -9.87 10.14
N GLY A 148 18.95 -9.03 9.25
CA GLY A 148 19.74 -8.04 8.54
C GLY A 148 20.82 -8.60 7.60
N PHE A 149 20.69 -9.84 7.13
CA PHE A 149 21.62 -10.43 6.16
C PHE A 149 21.51 -9.71 4.80
N PRO A 150 22.61 -9.45 4.06
CA PRO A 150 22.55 -8.78 2.76
C PRO A 150 21.74 -9.59 1.73
N THR A 151 20.65 -9.00 1.21
CA THR A 151 19.70 -9.68 0.33
C THR A 151 20.35 -10.12 -0.97
N GLY A 152 21.15 -9.24 -1.60
CA GLY A 152 21.83 -9.55 -2.86
C GLY A 152 22.85 -10.70 -2.74
N ILE A 153 23.54 -10.83 -1.61
CA ILE A 153 24.46 -11.95 -1.35
C ILE A 153 23.70 -13.28 -1.23
N LYS A 154 22.53 -13.26 -0.57
CA LYS A 154 21.65 -14.42 -0.49
C LYS A 154 21.20 -14.85 -1.89
N TRP A 155 20.76 -13.91 -2.72
CA TRP A 155 20.33 -14.20 -4.09
C TRP A 155 21.46 -14.74 -4.96
N ARG A 156 22.66 -14.15 -4.89
CA ARG A 156 23.85 -14.64 -5.60
C ARG A 156 24.17 -16.09 -5.24
N THR A 157 24.00 -16.46 -3.97
CA THR A 157 24.23 -17.83 -3.49
C THR A 157 23.22 -18.80 -4.11
N VAL A 158 21.93 -18.43 -4.16
CA VAL A 158 20.88 -19.27 -4.78
C VAL A 158 21.06 -19.37 -6.30
N ALA A 159 21.40 -18.26 -6.96
CA ALA A 159 21.64 -18.22 -8.40
C ALA A 159 22.79 -19.15 -8.83
N ALA A 160 23.84 -19.28 -8.00
CA ALA A 160 25.01 -20.12 -8.29
C ALA A 160 24.76 -21.64 -8.13
N ILE A 161 23.64 -22.05 -7.56
CA ILE A 161 23.28 -23.47 -7.43
C ILE A 161 22.77 -23.99 -8.78
N ASP A 162 23.37 -25.07 -9.26
CA ASP A 162 22.96 -25.79 -10.47
C ASP A 162 21.81 -26.75 -10.13
N ASP A 163 20.59 -26.22 -10.10
CA ASP A 163 19.36 -26.98 -9.94
C ASP A 163 18.28 -26.39 -10.87
N PRO A 164 17.61 -27.20 -11.71
CA PRO A 164 16.56 -26.72 -12.60
C PRO A 164 15.27 -26.29 -11.89
N LEU A 165 15.11 -26.61 -10.59
CA LEU A 165 13.94 -26.24 -9.80
C LEU A 165 14.36 -25.45 -8.55
N LYS A 166 14.05 -24.15 -8.55
CA LYS A 166 14.29 -23.25 -7.42
C LYS A 166 12.99 -22.63 -6.95
N PHE A 167 13.03 -22.10 -5.73
CA PHE A 167 11.85 -21.54 -5.07
C PHE A 167 12.14 -20.17 -4.47
N VAL A 168 11.15 -19.29 -4.57
CA VAL A 168 11.07 -18.03 -3.83
C VAL A 168 10.03 -18.17 -2.73
N CYS A 169 10.47 -18.10 -1.47
CA CYS A 169 9.58 -18.14 -0.32
C CYS A 169 9.55 -16.77 0.34
N CYS A 170 8.36 -16.15 0.39
CA CYS A 170 8.10 -15.00 1.24
C CYS A 170 7.71 -15.51 2.63
N ASN A 171 8.41 -15.05 3.66
CA ASN A 171 7.96 -15.23 5.04
C ASN A 171 7.08 -14.03 5.41
N ALA A 172 5.78 -14.27 5.55
CA ALA A 172 4.78 -13.28 5.91
C ALA A 172 4.07 -13.65 7.23
N ASP A 173 4.75 -14.39 8.11
CA ASP A 173 4.18 -14.85 9.38
C ASP A 173 3.92 -13.70 10.36
N GLU A 174 4.75 -12.64 10.31
CA GLU A 174 4.65 -11.40 11.12
C GLU A 174 4.14 -11.62 12.56
N GLY A 175 4.62 -12.67 13.24
CA GLY A 175 4.09 -13.12 14.52
C GLY A 175 4.49 -12.26 15.73
N ASP A 176 5.34 -11.25 15.55
CA ASP A 176 5.80 -10.37 16.61
C ASP A 176 4.70 -9.37 17.03
N SER A 177 4.53 -9.17 18.34
CA SER A 177 3.57 -8.18 18.82
C SER A 177 4.00 -6.77 18.42
N GLY A 178 3.07 -5.98 17.85
CA GLY A 178 3.32 -4.59 17.47
C GLY A 178 3.87 -4.41 16.05
N THR A 179 4.08 -5.50 15.30
CA THR A 179 4.36 -5.44 13.86
C THR A 179 3.08 -5.58 13.06
N PHE A 180 2.97 -4.79 11.99
CA PHE A 180 1.83 -4.81 11.06
C PHE A 180 2.23 -4.26 9.68
N ALA A 181 3.53 -4.15 9.40
CA ALA A 181 4.02 -3.57 8.17
C ALA A 181 3.83 -4.56 7.01
N ASP A 182 4.09 -5.85 7.22
CA ASP A 182 3.86 -6.89 6.22
C ASP A 182 2.36 -7.00 5.93
N ARG A 183 1.54 -7.06 6.99
CA ARG A 183 0.08 -7.01 6.90
C ARG A 183 -0.39 -5.81 6.07
N MET A 184 0.04 -4.59 6.41
CA MET A 184 -0.36 -3.37 5.70
C MET A 184 0.08 -3.37 4.23
N LEU A 185 1.26 -3.89 3.91
CA LEU A 185 1.73 -3.96 2.52
C LEU A 185 0.92 -4.98 1.73
N MET A 186 0.66 -6.17 2.29
CA MET A 186 -0.14 -7.21 1.64
C MET A 186 -1.60 -6.80 1.46
N GLU A 187 -2.19 -6.08 2.41
CA GLU A 187 -3.57 -5.60 2.32
C GLU A 187 -3.70 -4.33 1.47
N GLY A 188 -2.69 -3.45 1.48
CA GLY A 188 -2.76 -2.12 0.89
C GLY A 188 -2.07 -1.94 -0.46
N ASP A 189 -1.13 -2.82 -0.84
CA ASP A 189 -0.47 -2.84 -2.15
C ASP A 189 0.11 -4.25 -2.48
N PRO A 190 -0.74 -5.29 -2.57
CA PRO A 190 -0.31 -6.68 -2.73
C PRO A 190 0.52 -6.91 -4.01
N PHE A 191 0.25 -6.14 -5.06
CA PHE A 191 0.99 -6.25 -6.31
C PHE A 191 2.46 -5.91 -6.15
N THR A 192 2.85 -5.05 -5.20
CA THR A 192 4.27 -4.79 -4.89
C THR A 192 5.00 -6.05 -4.38
N LEU A 193 4.34 -6.86 -3.55
CA LEU A 193 4.90 -8.12 -3.08
C LEU A 193 5.05 -9.12 -4.24
N ILE A 194 4.01 -9.24 -5.07
CA ILE A 194 4.01 -10.12 -6.25
C ILE A 194 5.11 -9.69 -7.23
N GLU A 195 5.24 -8.38 -7.50
CA GLU A 195 6.28 -7.81 -8.35
C GLU A 195 7.66 -8.16 -7.81
N GLY A 196 7.91 -7.92 -6.51
CA GLY A 196 9.18 -8.22 -5.87
C GLY A 196 9.54 -9.71 -5.89
N MET A 197 8.58 -10.60 -5.64
CA MET A 197 8.80 -12.05 -5.72
C MET A 197 9.07 -12.52 -7.15
N THR A 198 8.41 -11.93 -8.14
CA THR A 198 8.62 -12.25 -9.55
C THR A 198 10.00 -11.81 -10.02
N ILE A 199 10.44 -10.61 -9.62
CA ILE A 199 11.81 -10.13 -9.86
C ILE A 199 12.83 -11.07 -9.21
N ALA A 200 12.58 -11.51 -7.97
CA ALA A 200 13.46 -12.45 -7.28
C ALA A 200 13.57 -13.79 -8.02
N ALA A 201 12.44 -14.33 -8.48
CA ALA A 201 12.39 -15.59 -9.23
C ALA A 201 13.17 -15.47 -10.56
N HIS A 202 12.94 -14.39 -11.32
CA HIS A 202 13.70 -14.11 -12.53
C HIS A 202 15.20 -14.02 -12.27
N ALA A 203 15.60 -13.39 -11.16
CA ALA A 203 17.01 -13.17 -10.83
C ALA A 203 17.76 -14.44 -10.43
N VAL A 204 17.10 -15.41 -9.78
CA VAL A 204 17.77 -16.60 -9.22
C VAL A 204 17.60 -17.87 -10.05
N GLY A 205 16.69 -17.84 -11.04
CA GLY A 205 16.26 -19.01 -11.82
C GLY A 205 15.35 -19.93 -11.03
#